data_AF-A0A6L9JR34-F1
#
_entry.id   AF-A0A6L9JR34-F1
#
_cell.length_a   1.000
_cell.length_b   1.000
_cell.length_c   1.000
_cell.angle_alpha   90.00
_cell.angle_beta   90.00
_cell.angle_gamma   90.00
#
_symmetry.space_group_name_H-M   'P 1'
#
loop_
_entity.id
_entity.type
_entity.pdbx_description
1 polymer ?
#
loop_
_entity_poly.entity_id
_entity_poly.type
_entity_poly.pdbx_seq_one_letter_code
_entity_poly.pdbx_strand_id
1 'polypeptide(L)'
;MYDSKKKNSEPTTKKKFERSNYSQWDDSINHYEDMNRARIKNRNDILTTVDYFGEKKKTMHTFEYQSDIKHDTNFNNKNKSLFESFAASFVLQNPSFFSGVIDKLSKKLFNIISKIDERNNFQKKLYDFIEKDTSPEGQFGRFTLGKNEILNVLQVKSDTPQLFVKKMLLIKSLGAFIIDFSSKDIGNYDFIFDGKGREVNDIIEKNRPTNLFKVRGRTNIKSSQHRSDIGILDTPTFDSLTEEQKSFLTIPELTKRRPLFRTFTHELDAEDKRVVESVFVNRTFDCDSPLIGSVSGSTSCVLVAADILFPDMTMVERKKLAIATFAFLVGGGYHSATEVFDVAYPGLDLNKEIEELIENNPIQENAGVATLRQLIGNSGF
;
A
#
# COMPACT_ATOMS: atom_id res chain seq x y z
N MET A 1 -27.63 12.79 -66.83
CA MET A 1 -27.50 13.83 -67.87
C MET A 1 -27.01 15.08 -67.17
N TYR A 2 -25.71 15.30 -67.16
CA TYR A 2 -24.95 16.07 -68.17
C TYR A 2 -25.34 17.55 -68.17
N ASP A 3 -24.46 18.56 -68.19
CA ASP A 3 -23.02 18.71 -67.93
C ASP A 3 -22.69 20.20 -68.20
N SER A 4 -21.70 20.74 -67.46
CA SER A 4 -20.63 21.66 -67.90
C SER A 4 -20.95 22.99 -68.65
N LYS A 5 -20.19 24.10 -68.61
CA LYS A 5 -18.75 24.43 -68.47
C LYS A 5 -18.64 25.90 -67.98
N LYS A 6 -17.78 26.33 -67.05
CA LYS A 6 -16.29 26.47 -67.05
C LYS A 6 -15.68 27.27 -68.23
N LYS A 7 -15.02 28.40 -67.92
CA LYS A 7 -13.56 28.70 -68.08
C LYS A 7 -13.32 30.21 -67.82
N ASN A 8 -12.54 30.60 -66.81
CA ASN A 8 -11.06 30.69 -66.74
C ASN A 8 -10.43 31.61 -67.80
N SER A 9 -9.77 32.69 -67.37
CA SER A 9 -8.31 32.89 -67.57
C SER A 9 -7.82 34.24 -66.99
N GLU A 10 -7.01 34.15 -65.93
CA GLU A 10 -5.78 34.95 -65.71
C GLU A 10 -4.87 34.90 -66.97
N PRO A 11 -3.88 35.81 -67.23
CA PRO A 11 -2.76 36.02 -66.27
C PRO A 11 -1.86 37.31 -66.37
N THR A 12 -1.07 37.52 -65.30
CA THR A 12 0.37 37.96 -65.28
C THR A 12 0.74 39.41 -65.72
N THR A 13 1.70 40.17 -65.14
CA THR A 13 2.80 39.93 -64.18
C THR A 13 3.58 41.23 -63.86
N LYS A 14 4.36 41.17 -62.75
CA LYS A 14 5.73 41.75 -62.49
C LYS A 14 5.82 43.23 -62.04
N LYS A 15 6.65 43.64 -61.05
CA LYS A 15 7.66 42.97 -60.18
C LYS A 15 8.22 43.96 -59.12
N LYS A 16 8.70 43.43 -57.97
CA LYS A 16 9.87 43.85 -57.13
C LYS A 16 9.75 45.14 -56.28
N PHE A 17 10.25 45.31 -55.04
CA PHE A 17 11.30 44.73 -54.16
C PHE A 17 10.87 45.03 -52.68
N GLU A 18 10.81 44.09 -51.72
CA GLU A 18 11.80 43.57 -50.73
C GLU A 18 11.98 44.31 -49.38
N ARG A 19 12.23 43.46 -48.36
CA ARG A 19 12.63 43.61 -46.93
C ARG A 19 11.46 43.75 -45.93
N SER A 20 11.33 42.94 -44.87
CA SER A 20 12.22 41.90 -44.32
C SER A 20 11.51 41.01 -43.28
N ASN A 21 11.72 39.68 -43.42
CA ASN A 21 12.21 38.71 -42.43
C ASN A 21 11.81 38.80 -40.94
N TYR A 22 11.11 37.80 -40.40
CA TYR A 22 11.62 36.58 -39.72
C TYR A 22 10.36 35.80 -39.23
N SER A 23 10.12 34.54 -39.62
CA SER A 23 10.71 33.30 -39.07
C SER A 23 10.36 33.10 -37.58
N GLN A 24 10.06 31.93 -37.03
CA GLN A 24 9.89 30.53 -37.47
C GLN A 24 9.56 29.79 -36.15
N TRP A 25 8.68 28.79 -36.21
CA TRP A 25 8.88 27.46 -35.59
C TRP A 25 8.78 27.29 -34.06
N ASP A 26 8.30 26.10 -33.69
CA ASP A 26 8.75 25.32 -32.53
C ASP A 26 8.17 25.51 -31.11
N ASP A 27 6.91 25.89 -30.90
CA ASP A 27 6.38 25.83 -29.52
C ASP A 27 6.04 24.41 -29.03
N SER A 28 5.89 23.42 -29.93
CA SER A 28 5.74 22.01 -29.53
C SER A 28 7.06 21.24 -29.46
N ILE A 29 8.15 21.78 -30.03
CA ILE A 29 9.49 21.20 -29.95
C ILE A 29 10.31 21.89 -28.86
N ASN A 30 10.16 23.20 -28.63
CA ASN A 30 10.84 23.91 -27.54
C ASN A 30 10.32 23.51 -26.15
N HIS A 31 9.05 23.13 -25.98
CA HIS A 31 8.60 22.63 -24.66
C HIS A 31 9.16 21.24 -24.34
N TYR A 32 9.42 20.42 -25.37
CA TYR A 32 10.09 19.12 -25.21
C TYR A 32 11.61 19.26 -25.12
N GLU A 33 12.22 20.21 -25.83
CA GLU A 33 13.65 20.54 -25.72
C GLU A 33 13.98 21.27 -24.42
N ASP A 34 13.12 22.14 -23.90
CA ASP A 34 13.31 22.80 -22.59
C ASP A 34 13.12 21.81 -21.45
N MET A 35 12.18 20.86 -21.55
CA MET A 35 12.13 19.73 -20.64
C MET A 35 13.35 18.80 -20.80
N ASN A 36 13.90 18.64 -22.00
CA ASN A 36 15.15 17.88 -22.22
C ASN A 36 16.42 18.59 -21.75
N ARG A 37 16.48 19.93 -21.80
CA ARG A 37 17.57 20.74 -21.25
C ARG A 37 17.47 20.87 -19.73
N ALA A 38 16.25 20.89 -19.18
CA ALA A 38 16.03 20.69 -17.74
C ALA A 38 16.35 19.25 -17.28
N ARG A 39 16.12 18.24 -18.13
CA ARG A 39 16.43 16.81 -17.87
C ARG A 39 17.92 16.52 -17.69
N ILE A 40 18.83 17.35 -18.21
CA ILE A 40 20.28 17.14 -18.05
C ILE A 40 20.84 17.91 -16.84
N LYS A 41 20.06 18.80 -16.21
CA LYS A 41 20.57 19.71 -15.16
C LYS A 41 20.11 19.47 -13.73
N ASN A 42 19.15 18.58 -13.48
CA ASN A 42 18.63 18.35 -12.12
C ASN A 42 19.07 17.00 -11.53
N ARG A 43 20.38 16.75 -11.47
CA ARG A 43 20.93 16.12 -10.25
C ARG A 43 20.88 17.21 -9.18
N ASN A 44 19.74 17.36 -8.52
CA ASN A 44 19.68 18.19 -7.34
C ASN A 44 20.18 17.33 -6.19
N ASP A 45 21.47 17.47 -5.87
CA ASP A 45 22.02 17.00 -4.62
C ASP A 45 21.43 17.86 -3.50
N ILE A 46 20.36 17.39 -2.87
CA ILE A 46 19.75 18.09 -1.73
C ILE A 46 20.49 17.65 -0.47
N LEU A 47 21.09 18.62 0.22
CA LEU A 47 21.70 18.39 1.52
C LEU A 47 20.62 18.50 2.60
N THR A 48 20.10 17.38 3.07
CA THR A 48 19.12 17.34 4.17
C THR A 48 19.87 17.16 5.50
N THR A 49 19.32 17.74 6.56
CA THR A 49 19.80 17.50 7.93
C THR A 49 18.77 16.62 8.62
N VAL A 50 19.17 15.39 8.93
CA VAL A 50 18.27 14.34 9.46
C VAL A 50 18.57 14.16 10.94
N ASP A 51 17.53 14.05 11.75
CA ASP A 51 17.62 13.82 13.20
C ASP A 51 17.46 12.32 13.49
N TYR A 52 18.57 11.65 13.78
CA TYR A 52 18.62 10.25 14.20
C TYR A 52 18.65 10.18 15.72
N PHE A 53 17.51 9.97 16.37
CA PHE A 53 17.46 9.77 17.82
C PHE A 53 18.26 10.83 18.63
N GLY A 54 18.30 12.08 18.15
CA GLY A 54 19.06 13.19 18.76
C GLY A 54 20.40 13.52 18.08
N GLU A 55 20.88 12.72 17.12
CA GLU A 55 22.07 13.01 16.33
C GLU A 55 21.71 13.58 14.96
N LYS A 56 22.13 14.83 14.70
CA LYS A 56 21.90 15.50 13.41
C LYS A 56 23.02 15.17 12.42
N LYS A 57 22.70 14.43 11.36
CA LYS A 57 23.64 14.12 10.27
C LYS A 57 23.19 14.79 8.97
N LYS A 58 24.16 15.31 8.21
CA LYS A 58 23.91 15.87 6.88
C LYS A 58 24.13 14.79 5.82
N THR A 59 23.09 14.49 5.05
CA THR A 59 23.12 13.49 3.98
C THR A 59 22.81 14.16 2.65
N MET A 60 23.50 13.74 1.59
CA MET A 60 23.31 14.25 0.24
C MET A 60 22.41 13.27 -0.52
N HIS A 61 21.24 13.72 -0.97
CA HIS A 61 20.32 12.91 -1.77
C HIS A 61 20.38 13.30 -3.23
N THR A 62 20.55 12.32 -4.11
CA THR A 62 20.47 12.52 -5.56
C THR A 62 19.13 12.01 -6.07
N PHE A 63 18.29 12.91 -6.60
CA PHE A 63 16.98 12.55 -7.15
C PHE A 63 17.05 12.31 -8.66
N GLU A 64 16.41 11.25 -9.15
CA GLU A 64 16.26 11.00 -10.58
C GLU A 64 14.82 11.25 -11.01
N TYR A 65 14.57 12.34 -11.73
CA TYR A 65 13.29 12.59 -12.40
C TYR A 65 13.21 11.73 -13.66
N GLN A 66 12.71 10.50 -13.54
CA GLN A 66 12.48 9.65 -14.71
C GLN A 66 11.19 10.07 -15.44
N SER A 67 11.34 10.44 -16.71
CA SER A 67 10.22 10.86 -17.57
C SER A 67 9.35 9.72 -18.05
N ASP A 68 9.95 8.55 -18.23
CA ASP A 68 9.24 7.33 -18.57
C ASP A 68 9.10 6.49 -17.31
N ILE A 69 7.89 5.99 -17.14
CA ILE A 69 7.47 5.37 -15.91
C ILE A 69 7.98 3.94 -15.93
N LYS A 70 9.12 3.68 -15.31
CA LYS A 70 9.59 2.31 -15.11
C LYS A 70 8.88 1.75 -13.88
N HIS A 71 7.67 1.27 -14.13
CA HIS A 71 6.64 0.84 -13.18
C HIS A 71 7.09 -0.17 -12.12
N ASP A 72 8.19 -0.86 -12.38
CA ASP A 72 8.68 -1.98 -11.61
C ASP A 72 10.08 -1.71 -11.03
N THR A 73 10.85 -0.73 -11.50
CA THR A 73 12.26 -0.58 -11.08
C THR A 73 12.49 0.43 -9.96
N ASN A 74 11.43 1.04 -9.43
CA ASN A 74 11.52 2.14 -8.46
C ASN A 74 11.52 1.68 -6.99
N PHE A 75 11.77 0.40 -6.72
CA PHE A 75 12.05 -0.05 -5.36
C PHE A 75 13.49 0.32 -5.04
N ASN A 76 13.69 1.38 -4.25
CA ASN A 76 15.01 1.92 -3.92
C ASN A 76 15.97 0.83 -3.39
N ASN A 77 15.44 -0.20 -2.72
CA ASN A 77 16.22 -1.36 -2.28
C ASN A 77 15.60 -2.71 -2.64
N LYS A 78 16.17 -3.35 -3.67
CA LYS A 78 15.77 -4.69 -4.13
C LYS A 78 15.90 -5.76 -3.04
N ASN A 79 16.95 -5.71 -2.21
CA ASN A 79 17.19 -6.70 -1.17
C ASN A 79 16.15 -6.61 -0.04
N LYS A 80 15.77 -5.38 0.35
CA LYS A 80 14.70 -5.18 1.34
C LYS A 80 13.34 -5.59 0.79
N SER A 81 13.03 -5.24 -0.46
CA SER A 81 11.81 -5.74 -1.11
C SER A 81 11.76 -7.26 -1.15
N LEU A 82 12.90 -7.90 -1.42
CA LEU A 82 13.07 -9.35 -1.36
C LEU A 82 12.79 -9.88 0.04
N PHE A 83 13.45 -9.35 1.05
CA PHE A 83 13.25 -9.73 2.44
C PHE A 83 11.78 -9.57 2.88
N GLU A 84 11.19 -8.40 2.69
CA GLU A 84 9.81 -8.11 3.09
C GLU A 84 8.80 -9.05 2.41
N SER A 85 9.02 -9.40 1.15
CA SER A 85 8.15 -10.32 0.40
C SER A 85 8.23 -11.75 0.94
N PHE A 86 9.44 -12.23 1.19
CA PHE A 86 9.65 -13.54 1.81
C PHE A 86 9.14 -13.59 3.25
N ALA A 87 9.34 -12.53 4.02
CA ALA A 87 8.87 -12.44 5.41
C ALA A 87 7.34 -12.45 5.44
N ALA A 88 6.68 -11.66 4.59
CA ALA A 88 5.23 -11.68 4.47
C ALA A 88 4.72 -13.08 4.08
N SER A 89 5.32 -13.72 3.08
CA SER A 89 4.93 -15.08 2.68
C SER A 89 5.13 -16.10 3.80
N PHE A 90 6.24 -16.01 4.54
CA PHE A 90 6.51 -16.86 5.69
C PHE A 90 5.43 -16.74 6.76
N VAL A 91 5.02 -15.51 7.11
CA VAL A 91 3.93 -15.29 8.08
C VAL A 91 2.62 -15.89 7.55
N LEU A 92 2.29 -15.67 6.27
CA LEU A 92 1.06 -16.18 5.66
C LEU A 92 1.02 -17.71 5.61
N GLN A 93 2.14 -18.37 5.31
CA GLN A 93 2.26 -19.82 5.25
C GLN A 93 2.29 -20.49 6.63
N ASN A 94 2.46 -19.72 7.70
CA ASN A 94 2.51 -20.20 9.06
C ASN A 94 1.39 -19.58 9.93
N PRO A 95 0.11 -19.70 9.51
CA PRO A 95 -0.98 -18.96 10.14
C PRO A 95 -1.20 -19.37 11.60
N SER A 96 -0.86 -20.59 12.00
CA SER A 96 -1.03 -21.11 13.38
C SER A 96 -0.31 -20.27 14.46
N PHE A 97 0.79 -19.60 14.14
CA PHE A 97 1.54 -18.79 15.12
C PHE A 97 0.92 -17.40 15.35
N PHE A 98 0.23 -16.89 14.33
CA PHE A 98 -0.27 -15.51 14.27
C PHE A 98 -1.80 -15.42 14.34
N SER A 99 -2.51 -16.51 14.05
CA SER A 99 -3.98 -16.53 13.97
C SER A 99 -4.67 -16.33 15.29
N GLY A 100 -4.02 -16.55 16.44
CA GLY A 100 -4.69 -16.48 17.75
C GLY A 100 -5.42 -15.15 18.01
N VAL A 101 -4.81 -14.01 17.68
CA VAL A 101 -5.46 -12.69 17.81
C VAL A 101 -6.50 -12.47 16.70
N ILE A 102 -6.23 -12.92 15.49
CA ILE A 102 -7.13 -12.80 14.34
C ILE A 102 -8.42 -13.61 14.54
N ASP A 103 -8.33 -14.81 15.11
CA ASP A 103 -9.45 -15.68 15.43
C ASP A 103 -10.33 -15.06 16.53
N LYS A 104 -9.73 -14.39 17.53
CA LYS A 104 -10.47 -13.65 18.56
C LYS A 104 -11.27 -12.49 17.94
N LEU A 105 -10.61 -11.68 17.10
CA LEU A 105 -11.24 -10.56 16.39
C LEU A 105 -12.35 -11.07 15.45
N SER A 106 -12.06 -12.14 14.70
CA SER A 106 -13.00 -12.78 13.79
C SER A 106 -14.26 -13.27 14.50
N LYS A 107 -14.11 -13.91 15.66
CA LYS A 107 -15.25 -14.35 16.48
C LYS A 107 -16.11 -13.17 16.97
N LYS A 108 -15.49 -12.05 17.31
CA LYS A 108 -16.20 -10.83 17.69
C LYS A 108 -16.96 -10.24 16.50
N LEU A 109 -16.32 -10.17 15.33
CA LEU A 109 -16.98 -9.72 14.10
C LEU A 109 -18.11 -10.66 13.67
N PHE A 110 -17.93 -11.98 13.79
CA PHE A 110 -18.99 -12.97 13.55
C PHE A 110 -20.24 -12.67 14.37
N ASN A 111 -20.09 -12.35 15.65
CA ASN A 111 -21.22 -12.04 16.53
C ASN A 111 -21.98 -10.77 16.11
N ILE A 112 -21.32 -9.83 15.44
CA ILE A 112 -21.96 -8.63 14.89
C ILE A 112 -22.69 -9.01 13.59
N ILE A 113 -21.99 -9.60 12.63
CA ILE A 113 -22.53 -9.88 11.28
C ILE A 113 -23.68 -10.91 11.33
N SER A 114 -23.58 -11.93 12.18
CA SER A 114 -24.62 -12.97 12.32
C SER A 114 -25.95 -12.44 12.89
N LYS A 115 -25.92 -11.28 13.56
CA LYS A 115 -27.11 -10.65 14.16
C LYS A 115 -27.71 -9.53 13.32
N ILE A 116 -27.17 -9.27 12.13
CA ILE A 116 -27.70 -8.23 11.24
C ILE A 116 -29.13 -8.58 10.80
N ASP A 117 -30.07 -7.71 11.17
CA ASP A 117 -31.42 -7.66 10.61
C ASP A 117 -31.40 -6.81 9.35
N GLU A 118 -31.59 -7.45 8.19
CA GLU A 118 -31.58 -6.78 6.88
C GLU A 118 -32.75 -5.80 6.69
N ARG A 119 -33.76 -5.82 7.59
CA ARG A 119 -34.82 -4.82 7.65
C ARG A 119 -34.37 -3.51 8.30
N ASN A 120 -33.30 -3.55 9.10
CA ASN A 120 -32.68 -2.35 9.65
C ASN A 120 -31.67 -1.77 8.64
N ASN A 121 -31.97 -0.58 8.12
CA ASN A 121 -31.15 0.07 7.10
C ASN A 121 -29.70 0.31 7.53
N PHE A 122 -29.43 0.57 8.80
CA PHE A 122 -28.06 0.80 9.30
C PHE A 122 -27.27 -0.49 9.40
N GLN A 123 -27.88 -1.56 9.91
CA GLN A 123 -27.25 -2.89 9.97
C GLN A 123 -27.02 -3.46 8.57
N LYS A 124 -28.01 -3.33 7.68
CA LYS A 124 -27.88 -3.69 6.27
C LYS A 124 -26.72 -2.93 5.59
N LYS A 125 -26.60 -1.63 5.83
CA LYS A 125 -25.53 -0.81 5.27
C LYS A 125 -24.12 -1.26 5.68
N LEU A 126 -23.95 -1.76 6.91
CA LEU A 126 -22.68 -2.39 7.33
C LEU A 126 -22.38 -3.62 6.47
N TYR A 127 -23.36 -4.51 6.32
CA TYR A 127 -23.20 -5.73 5.54
C TYR A 127 -22.89 -5.42 4.06
N ASP A 128 -23.71 -4.58 3.43
CA ASP A 128 -23.55 -4.19 2.03
C ASP A 128 -22.18 -3.54 1.78
N PHE A 129 -21.68 -2.77 2.74
CA PHE A 129 -20.34 -2.17 2.66
C PHE A 129 -19.25 -3.24 2.69
N ILE A 130 -19.29 -4.15 3.66
CA ILE A 130 -18.29 -5.22 3.79
C ILE A 130 -18.26 -6.06 2.51
N GLU A 131 -19.41 -6.53 2.05
CA GLU A 131 -19.51 -7.33 0.82
C GLU A 131 -18.93 -6.58 -0.38
N LYS A 132 -19.23 -5.29 -0.52
CA LYS A 132 -18.71 -4.44 -1.61
C LYS A 132 -17.20 -4.20 -1.51
N ASP A 133 -16.65 -4.05 -0.32
CA ASP A 133 -15.22 -3.77 -0.10
C ASP A 133 -14.36 -5.04 -0.23
N THR A 134 -14.93 -6.24 0.02
CA THR A 134 -14.19 -7.50 -0.02
C THR A 134 -14.35 -8.33 -1.29
N SER A 135 -15.34 -8.03 -2.14
CA SER A 135 -15.61 -8.72 -3.41
C SER A 135 -14.95 -8.17 -4.70
N PRO A 136 -14.26 -7.00 -4.75
CA PRO A 136 -13.69 -6.49 -6.00
C PRO A 136 -12.72 -7.47 -6.66
N GLU A 137 -12.73 -7.51 -7.99
CA GLU A 137 -11.77 -8.31 -8.75
C GLU A 137 -10.34 -7.81 -8.53
N GLY A 138 -9.42 -8.74 -8.25
CA GLY A 138 -8.04 -8.41 -7.91
C GLY A 138 -7.82 -7.99 -6.45
N GLN A 139 -8.85 -8.08 -5.59
CA GLN A 139 -8.69 -7.92 -4.16
C GLN A 139 -7.93 -9.11 -3.57
N PHE A 140 -6.87 -8.84 -2.80
CA PHE A 140 -6.15 -9.89 -2.07
C PHE A 140 -7.05 -10.46 -0.96
N GLY A 141 -7.31 -11.77 -0.99
CA GLY A 141 -8.28 -12.42 -0.11
C GLY A 141 -9.74 -12.22 -0.52
N ARG A 142 -10.03 -12.04 -1.82
CA ARG A 142 -11.37 -11.80 -2.35
C ARG A 142 -12.43 -12.81 -1.86
N PHE A 143 -13.64 -12.32 -1.65
CA PHE A 143 -14.86 -13.10 -1.44
C PHE A 143 -15.68 -13.17 -2.74
N THR A 144 -16.28 -14.33 -3.02
CA THR A 144 -17.05 -14.57 -4.27
C THR A 144 -18.46 -15.09 -4.02
N LEU A 145 -18.78 -15.53 -2.80
CA LEU A 145 -20.03 -16.23 -2.46
C LEU A 145 -20.86 -15.50 -1.38
N GLY A 146 -20.63 -14.19 -1.18
CA GLY A 146 -21.46 -13.31 -0.35
C GLY A 146 -21.54 -13.70 1.13
N LYS A 147 -22.70 -13.49 1.76
CA LYS A 147 -22.92 -13.58 3.21
C LYS A 147 -22.50 -14.90 3.84
N ASN A 148 -22.87 -16.01 3.20
CA ASN A 148 -22.62 -17.35 3.74
C ASN A 148 -21.12 -17.64 3.80
N GLU A 149 -20.35 -17.22 2.79
CA GLU A 149 -18.90 -17.33 2.81
C GLU A 149 -18.29 -16.47 3.91
N ILE A 150 -18.75 -15.22 4.06
CA ILE A 150 -18.28 -14.31 5.12
C ILE A 150 -18.48 -14.94 6.49
N LEU A 151 -19.70 -15.42 6.78
CA LEU A 151 -20.01 -16.05 8.08
C LEU A 151 -19.18 -17.31 8.32
N ASN A 152 -19.03 -18.17 7.30
CA ASN A 152 -18.23 -19.39 7.39
C ASN A 152 -16.76 -19.08 7.69
N VAL A 153 -16.17 -18.14 6.93
CA VAL A 153 -14.77 -17.71 7.13
C VAL A 153 -14.58 -17.15 8.53
N LEU A 154 -15.52 -16.35 9.03
CA LEU A 154 -15.40 -15.75 10.35
C LEU A 154 -15.49 -16.77 11.50
N GLN A 155 -16.21 -17.87 11.28
CA GLN A 155 -16.48 -18.89 12.30
C GLN A 155 -15.35 -19.91 12.44
N VAL A 156 -14.73 -20.33 11.34
CA VAL A 156 -13.68 -21.35 11.35
C VAL A 156 -12.35 -20.79 11.84
N LYS A 157 -11.41 -21.64 12.27
CA LYS A 157 -10.05 -21.19 12.64
C LYS A 157 -9.24 -20.79 11.40
N SER A 158 -8.26 -19.90 11.56
CA SER A 158 -7.31 -19.58 10.49
C SER A 158 -6.16 -20.55 10.50
N ASP A 159 -6.37 -21.70 9.85
CA ASP A 159 -5.38 -22.76 9.66
C ASP A 159 -4.75 -22.75 8.26
N THR A 160 -5.38 -22.07 7.30
CA THR A 160 -4.83 -21.87 5.95
C THR A 160 -4.48 -20.40 5.70
N PRO A 161 -3.50 -20.12 4.82
CA PRO A 161 -3.20 -18.74 4.41
C PRO A 161 -4.40 -18.01 3.83
N GLN A 162 -5.25 -18.71 3.07
CA GLN A 162 -6.45 -18.14 2.44
C GLN A 162 -7.44 -17.66 3.50
N LEU A 163 -7.73 -18.49 4.50
CA LEU A 163 -8.62 -18.11 5.61
C LEU A 163 -8.03 -16.97 6.45
N PHE A 164 -6.72 -16.99 6.68
CA PHE A 164 -6.02 -15.92 7.39
C PHE A 164 -6.18 -14.57 6.67
N VAL A 165 -5.85 -14.51 5.38
CA VAL A 165 -5.95 -13.29 4.57
C VAL A 165 -7.39 -12.80 4.45
N LYS A 166 -8.35 -13.70 4.23
CA LYS A 166 -9.78 -13.36 4.15
C LYS A 166 -10.29 -12.72 5.45
N LYS A 167 -9.88 -13.20 6.62
CA LYS A 167 -10.24 -12.57 7.90
C LYS A 167 -9.60 -11.21 8.10
N MET A 168 -8.32 -11.08 7.74
CA MET A 168 -7.64 -9.77 7.79
C MET A 168 -8.36 -8.75 6.91
N LEU A 169 -8.81 -9.16 5.72
CA LEU A 169 -9.59 -8.31 4.83
C LEU A 169 -10.92 -7.87 5.47
N LEU A 170 -11.66 -8.78 6.12
CA LEU A 170 -12.90 -8.46 6.82
C LEU A 170 -12.68 -7.50 8.00
N ILE A 171 -11.62 -7.71 8.80
CA ILE A 171 -11.26 -6.81 9.90
C ILE A 171 -10.90 -5.41 9.36
N LYS A 172 -10.09 -5.33 8.30
CA LYS A 172 -9.78 -4.06 7.61
C LYS A 172 -11.06 -3.38 7.10
N SER A 173 -11.99 -4.15 6.55
CA SER A 173 -13.23 -3.63 5.98
C SER A 173 -14.13 -3.03 7.06
N LEU A 174 -14.29 -3.72 8.19
CA LEU A 174 -14.99 -3.18 9.36
C LEU A 174 -14.37 -1.86 9.82
N GLY A 175 -13.03 -1.79 9.91
CA GLY A 175 -12.33 -0.58 10.30
C GLY A 175 -12.58 0.60 9.39
N ALA A 176 -12.56 0.35 8.07
CA ALA A 176 -12.91 1.36 7.07
C ALA A 176 -14.36 1.84 7.27
N PHE A 177 -15.30 0.92 7.51
CA PHE A 177 -16.68 1.28 7.77
C PHE A 177 -16.85 2.15 9.02
N ILE A 178 -16.15 1.82 10.11
CA ILE A 178 -16.20 2.59 11.36
C ILE A 178 -15.70 4.02 11.13
N ILE A 179 -14.54 4.15 10.48
CA ILE A 179 -13.92 5.44 10.19
C ILE A 179 -14.79 6.28 9.25
N ASP A 180 -15.31 5.68 8.17
CA ASP A 180 -15.98 6.44 7.12
C ASP A 180 -17.47 6.67 7.39
N PHE A 181 -18.11 5.84 8.23
CA PHE A 181 -19.53 5.88 8.51
C PHE A 181 -19.86 5.88 10.00
N SER A 182 -19.52 4.83 10.75
CA SER A 182 -20.08 4.65 12.10
C SER A 182 -19.66 5.73 13.09
N SER A 183 -18.43 6.24 13.01
CA SER A 183 -17.94 7.34 13.85
C SER A 183 -18.70 8.66 13.65
N LYS A 184 -19.36 8.84 12.50
CA LYS A 184 -20.12 10.05 12.17
C LYS A 184 -21.57 9.97 12.65
N ASP A 185 -22.03 8.78 13.05
CA ASP A 185 -23.41 8.52 13.47
C ASP A 185 -23.46 7.38 14.50
N ILE A 186 -22.72 7.57 15.60
CA ILE A 186 -22.49 6.52 16.61
C ILE A 186 -23.80 5.93 17.13
N GLY A 187 -24.83 6.76 17.34
CA GLY A 187 -26.12 6.31 17.89
C GLY A 187 -26.83 5.28 17.00
N ASN A 188 -26.80 5.45 15.68
CA ASN A 188 -27.41 4.49 14.75
C ASN A 188 -26.56 3.23 14.54
N TYR A 189 -25.29 3.26 14.93
CA TYR A 189 -24.33 2.17 14.81
C TYR A 189 -23.89 1.56 16.15
N ASP A 190 -24.61 1.83 17.24
CA ASP A 190 -24.24 1.38 18.60
C ASP A 190 -24.15 -0.16 18.73
N PHE A 191 -24.85 -0.89 17.87
CA PHE A 191 -24.78 -2.35 17.77
C PHE A 191 -23.37 -2.89 17.42
N ILE A 192 -22.48 -2.05 16.89
CA ILE A 192 -21.07 -2.39 16.63
C ILE A 192 -20.22 -2.26 17.89
N PHE A 193 -20.58 -1.30 18.76
CA PHE A 193 -19.73 -0.86 19.88
C PHE A 193 -20.09 -1.49 21.22
N ASP A 194 -21.17 -2.28 21.30
CA ASP A 194 -21.62 -2.93 22.53
C ASP A 194 -21.78 -1.92 23.69
N GLY A 195 -22.32 -0.73 23.39
CA GLY A 195 -22.51 0.37 24.33
C GLY A 195 -21.28 1.23 24.62
N LYS A 196 -20.13 0.98 23.97
CA LYS A 196 -18.87 1.74 24.12
C LYS A 196 -18.65 2.82 23.06
N GLY A 197 -19.72 3.29 22.41
CA GLY A 197 -19.63 4.24 21.29
C GLY A 197 -18.91 5.56 21.60
N ARG A 198 -18.81 5.97 22.89
CA ARG A 198 -18.19 7.24 23.30
C ARG A 198 -16.68 7.31 23.08
N GLU A 199 -16.00 6.16 23.04
CA GLU A 199 -14.53 6.07 22.93
C GLU A 199 -14.06 5.97 21.46
N VAL A 200 -14.99 5.90 20.49
CA VAL A 200 -14.67 5.62 19.08
C VAL A 200 -13.75 6.68 18.48
N ASN A 201 -13.98 7.96 18.78
CA ASN A 201 -13.15 9.04 18.24
C ASN A 201 -11.74 9.00 18.84
N ASP A 202 -11.59 8.70 20.13
CA ASP A 202 -10.29 8.58 20.80
C ASP A 202 -9.51 7.39 20.23
N ILE A 203 -10.19 6.27 19.96
CA ILE A 203 -9.60 5.10 19.30
C ILE A 203 -9.13 5.45 17.88
N ILE A 204 -9.93 6.23 17.12
CA ILE A 204 -9.55 6.67 15.78
C ILE A 204 -8.34 7.60 15.84
N GLU A 205 -8.33 8.60 16.73
CA GLU A 205 -7.21 9.54 16.84
C GLU A 205 -5.91 8.83 17.24
N LYS A 206 -5.98 7.90 18.20
CA LYS A 206 -4.86 7.05 18.61
C LYS A 206 -4.27 6.24 17.44
N ASN A 207 -5.13 5.65 16.60
CA ASN A 207 -4.70 4.73 15.55
C ASN A 207 -4.55 5.39 14.16
N ARG A 208 -4.97 6.65 14.03
CA ARG A 208 -4.88 7.45 12.80
C ARG A 208 -4.54 8.92 13.13
N PRO A 209 -3.38 9.18 13.75
CA PRO A 209 -3.03 10.51 14.22
C PRO A 209 -2.90 11.47 13.03
N THR A 210 -3.63 12.59 13.08
CA THR A 210 -3.84 13.46 11.92
C THR A 210 -2.54 13.98 11.32
N ASN A 211 -1.55 14.31 12.15
CA ASN A 211 -0.21 14.73 11.73
C ASN A 211 0.49 13.70 10.83
N LEU A 212 0.37 12.40 11.15
CA LEU A 212 0.97 11.33 10.36
C LEU A 212 0.25 11.16 9.00
N PHE A 213 -1.06 11.41 8.96
CA PHE A 213 -1.90 11.18 7.76
C PHE A 213 -2.15 12.41 6.89
N LYS A 214 -1.71 13.61 7.31
CA LYS A 214 -1.74 14.84 6.50
C LYS A 214 -0.81 14.77 5.29
N VAL A 215 0.18 13.88 5.33
CA VAL A 215 1.10 13.58 4.25
C VAL A 215 0.44 12.62 3.25
N ARG A 216 -0.13 13.13 2.15
CA ARG A 216 -0.66 12.26 1.08
C ARG A 216 -0.24 12.70 -0.31
N GLY A 217 0.70 11.97 -0.89
CA GLY A 217 0.98 11.96 -2.33
C GLY A 217 0.64 10.61 -2.90
N ARG A 218 -0.62 10.45 -3.31
CA ARG A 218 -1.00 9.34 -4.19
C ARG A 218 -1.01 9.90 -5.60
N THR A 219 -0.20 9.35 -6.49
CA THR A 219 -0.46 9.56 -7.91
C THR A 219 -1.83 8.95 -8.21
N ASN A 220 -2.76 9.70 -8.78
CA ASN A 220 -4.07 9.17 -9.24
C ASN A 220 -3.94 8.12 -10.37
N ILE A 221 -2.71 7.75 -10.71
CA ILE A 221 -2.34 6.76 -11.71
C ILE A 221 -2.55 5.39 -11.10
N LYS A 222 -3.53 4.67 -11.63
CA LYS A 222 -3.77 3.26 -11.36
C LYS A 222 -3.45 2.51 -12.64
N SER A 223 -2.45 1.64 -12.64
CA SER A 223 -2.55 0.44 -13.48
C SER A 223 -2.61 -0.76 -12.57
N SER A 224 -3.30 -1.76 -13.08
CA SER A 224 -3.62 -2.98 -12.37
C SER A 224 -3.11 -4.12 -13.24
N GLN A 225 -1.91 -4.60 -12.91
CA GLN A 225 -1.45 -5.87 -13.45
C GLN A 225 -1.86 -6.99 -12.50
N HIS A 226 -2.31 -8.09 -13.07
CA HIS A 226 -2.63 -9.29 -12.31
C HIS A 226 -1.32 -9.96 -11.86
N ARG A 227 -1.26 -10.33 -10.58
CA ARG A 227 -0.08 -10.92 -9.94
C ARG A 227 -0.53 -12.08 -9.06
N SER A 228 0.25 -13.17 -9.08
CA SER A 228 0.05 -14.36 -8.25
C SER A 228 1.10 -14.49 -7.15
N ASP A 229 2.20 -13.74 -7.26
CA ASP A 229 3.27 -13.68 -6.27
C ASP A 229 2.88 -12.82 -5.06
N ILE A 230 3.35 -13.21 -3.89
CA ILE A 230 3.21 -12.55 -2.60
C ILE A 230 4.30 -11.49 -2.47
N GLY A 231 3.94 -10.35 -1.90
CA GLY A 231 4.88 -9.30 -1.58
C GLY A 231 4.93 -8.19 -2.60
N ILE A 232 6.08 -7.55 -2.66
CA ILE A 232 6.29 -6.25 -3.27
C ILE A 232 7.35 -6.27 -4.38
N LEU A 233 7.76 -7.46 -4.82
CA LEU A 233 8.78 -7.62 -5.85
C LEU A 233 8.36 -7.07 -7.20
N ASP A 234 9.31 -6.51 -7.92
CA ASP A 234 9.13 -6.22 -9.32
C ASP A 234 9.15 -7.50 -10.17
N THR A 235 8.58 -7.44 -11.37
CA THR A 235 8.47 -8.60 -12.25
C THR A 235 9.86 -9.18 -12.59
N PRO A 236 10.87 -8.38 -13.00
CA PRO A 236 12.21 -8.91 -13.29
C PRO A 236 12.88 -9.63 -12.12
N THR A 237 12.69 -9.14 -10.89
CA THR A 237 13.23 -9.75 -9.67
C THR A 237 12.53 -11.06 -9.38
N PHE A 238 11.19 -11.09 -9.45
CA PHE A 238 10.44 -12.33 -9.27
C PHE A 238 10.83 -13.39 -10.31
N ASP A 239 10.93 -13.00 -11.57
CA ASP A 239 11.29 -13.92 -12.67
C ASP A 239 12.70 -14.50 -12.51
N SER A 240 13.62 -13.75 -11.89
CA SER A 240 15.00 -14.18 -11.62
C SER A 240 15.15 -15.19 -10.48
N LEU A 241 14.10 -15.43 -9.69
CA LEU A 241 14.13 -16.38 -8.58
C LEU A 241 14.13 -17.83 -9.06
N THR A 242 14.60 -18.75 -8.20
CA THR A 242 14.46 -20.18 -8.44
C THR A 242 13.00 -20.61 -8.36
N GLU A 243 12.64 -21.76 -8.96
CA GLU A 243 11.26 -22.25 -8.91
C GLU A 243 10.78 -22.56 -7.48
N GLU A 244 11.68 -23.03 -6.60
CA GLU A 244 11.35 -23.25 -5.18
C GLU A 244 11.04 -21.92 -4.45
N GLN A 245 11.82 -20.87 -4.75
CA GLN A 245 11.58 -19.53 -4.22
C GLN A 245 10.28 -18.93 -4.74
N LYS A 246 9.99 -19.07 -6.04
CA LYS A 246 8.72 -18.64 -6.63
C LYS A 246 7.56 -19.38 -5.99
N SER A 247 7.67 -20.70 -5.82
CA SER A 247 6.66 -21.52 -5.16
C SER A 247 6.37 -21.02 -3.75
N PHE A 248 7.42 -20.73 -2.96
CA PHE A 248 7.28 -20.15 -1.62
C PHE A 248 6.62 -18.76 -1.64
N LEU A 249 6.81 -17.98 -2.69
CA LEU A 249 6.15 -16.69 -2.87
C LEU A 249 4.79 -16.80 -3.56
N THR A 250 4.25 -17.98 -3.81
CA THR A 250 2.92 -18.13 -4.42
C THR A 250 2.01 -18.91 -3.50
N ILE A 251 0.81 -18.38 -3.29
CA ILE A 251 -0.23 -19.07 -2.54
C ILE A 251 -1.43 -19.25 -3.47
N PRO A 252 -1.88 -20.49 -3.72
CA PRO A 252 -3.04 -20.75 -4.56
C PRO A 252 -4.24 -19.89 -4.14
N GLU A 253 -4.99 -19.39 -5.12
CA GLU A 253 -6.20 -18.56 -4.95
C GLU A 253 -5.98 -17.14 -4.43
N LEU A 254 -4.78 -16.80 -3.93
CA LEU A 254 -4.46 -15.44 -3.45
C LEU A 254 -3.90 -14.55 -4.57
N THR A 255 -4.61 -14.49 -5.69
CA THR A 255 -4.27 -13.58 -6.79
C THR A 255 -4.79 -12.17 -6.54
N LYS A 256 -4.12 -11.18 -7.14
CA LYS A 256 -4.43 -9.78 -6.90
C LYS A 256 -4.08 -8.90 -8.08
N ARG A 257 -4.75 -7.75 -8.15
CA ARG A 257 -4.32 -6.63 -8.99
C ARG A 257 -3.43 -5.76 -8.12
N ARG A 258 -2.16 -5.67 -8.48
CA ARG A 258 -1.24 -4.79 -7.76
C ARG A 258 -1.46 -3.36 -8.24
N PRO A 259 -1.68 -2.38 -7.34
CA PRO A 259 -1.68 -0.99 -7.74
C PRO A 259 -0.28 -0.62 -8.22
N LEU A 260 -0.20 0.13 -9.32
CA LEU A 260 1.03 0.86 -9.60
C LEU A 260 1.25 1.91 -8.53
N PHE A 261 2.44 1.91 -7.97
CA PHE A 261 2.82 2.88 -6.97
C PHE A 261 3.93 3.77 -7.50
N ARG A 262 3.71 5.08 -7.39
CA ARG A 262 4.77 6.09 -7.40
C ARG A 262 4.59 6.95 -6.18
N THR A 263 5.70 7.32 -5.57
CA THR A 263 5.72 8.42 -4.62
C THR A 263 6.92 9.31 -4.90
N PHE A 264 6.63 10.56 -5.25
CA PHE A 264 7.37 11.70 -4.74
C PHE A 264 6.31 12.59 -4.09
N THR A 265 6.39 12.81 -2.78
CA THR A 265 5.59 13.82 -2.10
C THR A 265 6.44 15.04 -1.89
N HIS A 266 6.03 16.09 -2.58
CA HIS A 266 6.45 17.46 -2.35
C HIS A 266 5.41 18.08 -1.40
N GLU A 267 5.74 18.25 -0.13
CA GLU A 267 5.02 19.17 0.77
C GLU A 267 5.34 20.62 0.37
N LEU A 268 4.47 21.57 0.69
CA LEU A 268 4.80 22.99 0.59
C LEU A 268 5.19 23.48 1.98
N ASP A 269 6.39 24.04 2.10
CA ASP A 269 6.86 24.76 3.28
C ASP A 269 5.81 25.80 3.67
N ALA A 270 5.38 25.76 4.92
CA ALA A 270 4.36 26.68 5.43
C ALA A 270 4.86 28.13 5.48
N GLU A 271 6.17 28.34 5.58
CA GLU A 271 6.78 29.67 5.65
C GLU A 271 7.14 30.21 4.25
N ASP A 272 7.72 29.36 3.39
CA ASP A 272 8.30 29.81 2.12
C ASP A 272 7.61 29.26 0.85
N LYS A 273 6.54 28.47 0.98
CA LYS A 273 5.87 27.77 -0.14
C LYS A 273 6.83 26.96 -1.03
N ARG A 274 7.99 26.60 -0.48
CA ARG A 274 8.98 25.76 -1.16
C ARG A 274 8.52 24.32 -1.11
N VAL A 275 8.83 23.57 -2.15
CA VAL A 275 8.61 22.13 -2.15
C VAL A 275 9.58 21.48 -1.15
N VAL A 276 9.08 20.89 -0.07
CA VAL A 276 9.85 20.16 0.95
C VAL A 276 9.36 18.73 1.00
N GLU A 277 10.25 17.76 1.11
CA GLU A 277 9.83 16.36 1.23
C GLU A 277 9.34 16.06 2.64
N SER A 278 8.30 15.22 2.73
CA SER A 278 7.77 14.80 4.02
C SER A 278 8.81 14.09 4.87
N VAL A 279 8.81 14.32 6.19
CA VAL A 279 9.68 13.61 7.15
C VAL A 279 9.59 12.10 7.00
N PHE A 280 8.38 11.56 6.75
CA PHE A 280 8.17 10.13 6.52
C PHE A 280 8.89 9.64 5.26
N VAL A 281 8.83 10.43 4.17
CA VAL A 281 9.47 10.09 2.90
C VAL A 281 10.98 10.23 3.02
N ASN A 282 11.49 11.30 3.61
CA ASN A 282 12.93 11.48 3.88
C ASN A 282 13.51 10.29 4.64
N ARG A 283 12.90 9.91 5.78
CA ARG A 283 13.35 8.76 6.58
C ARG A 283 13.33 7.46 5.78
N THR A 284 12.32 7.26 4.94
CA THR A 284 12.20 6.02 4.14
C THR A 284 13.29 6.00 3.05
N PHE A 285 13.60 7.13 2.42
CA PHE A 285 14.71 7.27 1.47
C PHE A 285 16.09 7.15 2.15
N ASP A 286 16.29 7.80 3.30
CA ASP A 286 17.52 7.71 4.12
C ASP A 286 17.82 6.27 4.53
N CYS A 287 16.78 5.56 4.98
CA CYS A 287 16.90 4.16 5.35
C CYS A 287 16.95 3.25 4.12
N ASP A 288 16.86 3.77 2.89
CA ASP A 288 16.78 2.97 1.66
C ASP A 288 15.69 1.88 1.77
N SER A 289 14.55 2.22 2.38
CA SER A 289 13.43 1.31 2.56
C SER A 289 12.50 1.34 1.35
N PRO A 290 11.85 0.22 0.98
CA PRO A 290 10.84 0.24 -0.06
C PRO A 290 9.72 1.22 0.30
N LEU A 291 9.39 2.14 -0.60
CA LEU A 291 8.28 3.06 -0.42
C LEU A 291 7.22 2.77 -1.49
N ILE A 292 6.10 2.20 -1.04
CA ILE A 292 5.02 1.77 -1.94
C ILE A 292 3.88 2.79 -1.85
N GLY A 293 3.71 3.47 -0.72
CA GLY A 293 2.78 4.57 -0.61
C GLY A 293 3.13 5.48 0.57
N SER A 294 2.42 6.60 0.67
CA SER A 294 2.34 7.31 1.95
C SER A 294 1.83 6.38 3.05
N VAL A 295 2.12 6.71 4.32
CA VAL A 295 1.57 6.10 5.56
C VAL A 295 0.28 5.27 5.35
N SER A 296 0.30 4.02 5.81
CA SER A 296 -0.74 3.04 5.52
C SER A 296 -2.07 3.33 6.23
N GLY A 297 -3.01 3.94 5.51
CA GLY A 297 -4.39 4.10 6.00
C GLY A 297 -5.12 2.78 6.23
N SER A 298 -4.78 1.75 5.46
CA SER A 298 -5.34 0.40 5.63
C SER A 298 -4.90 -0.22 6.96
N THR A 299 -3.69 0.09 7.43
CA THR A 299 -3.21 -0.31 8.75
C THR A 299 -4.07 0.31 9.85
N SER A 300 -4.35 1.62 9.78
CA SER A 300 -5.26 2.27 10.74
C SER A 300 -6.64 1.63 10.76
N CYS A 301 -7.19 1.23 9.61
CA CYS A 301 -8.47 0.52 9.58
C CYS A 301 -8.42 -0.77 10.42
N VAL A 302 -7.37 -1.59 10.24
CA VAL A 302 -7.21 -2.83 11.02
C VAL A 302 -7.14 -2.54 12.52
N LEU A 303 -6.33 -1.56 12.93
CA LEU A 303 -6.14 -1.25 14.35
C LEU A 303 -7.39 -0.66 15.01
N VAL A 304 -8.12 0.23 14.31
CA VAL A 304 -9.39 0.78 14.81
C VAL A 304 -10.41 -0.34 15.02
N ALA A 305 -10.56 -1.24 14.04
CA ALA A 305 -11.42 -2.41 14.21
C ALA A 305 -10.98 -3.29 15.39
N ALA A 306 -9.68 -3.51 15.53
CA ALA A 306 -9.14 -4.37 16.59
C ALA A 306 -9.34 -3.78 17.99
N ASP A 307 -9.06 -2.49 18.19
CA ASP A 307 -9.26 -1.81 19.48
C ASP A 307 -10.75 -1.74 19.85
N ILE A 308 -11.67 -1.72 18.88
CA ILE A 308 -13.12 -1.77 19.13
C ILE A 308 -13.58 -3.18 19.48
N LEU A 309 -13.16 -4.19 18.72
CA LEU A 309 -13.59 -5.58 18.93
C LEU A 309 -12.91 -6.24 20.13
N PHE A 310 -11.69 -5.83 20.45
CA PHE A 310 -10.87 -6.39 21.51
C PHE A 310 -9.99 -5.30 22.17
N PRO A 311 -10.60 -4.41 23.01
CA PRO A 311 -9.90 -3.27 23.60
C PRO A 311 -8.73 -3.66 24.51
N ASP A 312 -8.89 -4.76 25.25
CA ASP A 312 -7.93 -5.22 26.27
C ASP A 312 -6.82 -6.13 25.72
N MET A 313 -6.42 -5.94 24.46
CA MET A 313 -5.30 -6.69 23.87
C MET A 313 -4.00 -6.45 24.65
N THR A 314 -3.36 -7.56 25.03
CA THR A 314 -2.02 -7.55 25.61
C THR A 314 -0.98 -7.04 24.60
N MET A 315 0.19 -6.60 25.08
CA MET A 315 1.29 -6.18 24.20
C MET A 315 1.72 -7.28 23.22
N VAL A 316 1.70 -8.54 23.66
CA VAL A 316 2.01 -9.69 22.80
C VAL A 316 0.98 -9.84 21.67
N GLU A 317 -0.31 -9.69 21.98
CA GLU A 317 -1.38 -9.74 20.97
C GLU A 317 -1.31 -8.57 19.99
N ARG A 318 -0.99 -7.36 20.48
CA ARG A 318 -0.77 -6.18 19.64
C ARG A 318 0.39 -6.39 18.67
N LYS A 319 1.51 -6.94 19.15
CA LYS A 319 2.66 -7.28 18.31
C LYS A 319 2.29 -8.32 17.23
N LYS A 320 1.58 -9.38 17.62
CA LYS A 320 1.10 -10.39 16.66
C LYS A 320 0.15 -9.80 15.62
N LEU A 321 -0.75 -8.90 16.02
CA LEU A 321 -1.65 -8.19 15.10
C LEU A 321 -0.87 -7.29 14.15
N ALA A 322 0.18 -6.61 14.61
CA ALA A 322 1.03 -5.80 13.76
C ALA A 322 1.72 -6.65 12.68
N ILE A 323 2.29 -7.80 13.06
CA ILE A 323 2.93 -8.74 12.12
C ILE A 323 1.90 -9.33 11.15
N ALA A 324 0.70 -9.67 11.62
CA ALA A 324 -0.41 -10.12 10.76
C ALA A 324 -0.83 -9.04 9.75
N THR A 325 -0.91 -7.79 10.19
CA THR A 325 -1.23 -6.63 9.34
C THR A 325 -0.14 -6.42 8.28
N PHE A 326 1.12 -6.53 8.67
CA PHE A 326 2.26 -6.53 7.75
C PHE A 326 2.11 -7.62 6.69
N ALA A 327 1.91 -8.87 7.08
CA ALA A 327 1.81 -9.97 6.14
C ALA A 327 0.63 -9.82 5.17
N PHE A 328 -0.50 -9.28 5.64
CA PHE A 328 -1.66 -8.99 4.80
C PHE A 328 -1.38 -7.86 3.79
N LEU A 329 -0.86 -6.73 4.25
CA LEU A 329 -0.70 -5.53 3.43
C LEU A 329 0.51 -5.58 2.50
N VAL A 330 1.64 -6.04 3.03
CA VAL A 330 2.87 -6.24 2.26
C VAL A 330 2.75 -7.47 1.38
N GLY A 331 2.18 -8.58 1.87
CA GLY A 331 1.90 -9.75 1.04
C GLY A 331 0.92 -9.47 -0.09
N GLY A 332 -0.02 -8.55 0.12
CA GLY A 332 -0.90 -7.97 -0.90
C GLY A 332 -0.20 -6.97 -1.84
N GLY A 333 1.08 -6.68 -1.64
CA GLY A 333 1.85 -5.76 -2.47
C GLY A 333 1.40 -4.30 -2.37
N TYR A 334 0.67 -3.95 -1.30
CA TYR A 334 -0.01 -2.66 -1.13
C TYR A 334 0.81 -1.62 -0.37
N HIS A 335 1.74 -2.09 0.48
CA HIS A 335 2.54 -1.27 1.39
C HIS A 335 3.90 -1.94 1.61
N SER A 336 4.89 -1.19 2.08
CA SER A 336 6.10 -1.75 2.68
C SER A 336 5.95 -2.00 4.18
N ALA A 337 6.91 -2.70 4.78
CA ALA A 337 6.97 -2.94 6.22
C ALA A 337 6.99 -1.64 7.02
N THR A 338 7.77 -0.66 6.55
CA THR A 338 7.91 0.65 7.19
C THR A 338 6.57 1.36 7.29
N GLU A 339 5.82 1.43 6.17
CA GLU A 339 4.48 2.05 6.11
C GLU A 339 3.47 1.41 7.08
N VAL A 340 3.61 0.11 7.33
CA VAL A 340 2.73 -0.64 8.23
C VAL A 340 3.15 -0.44 9.68
N PHE A 341 4.42 -0.68 10.02
CA PHE A 341 4.86 -0.67 11.42
C PHE A 341 4.92 0.73 12.01
N ASP A 342 5.13 1.77 11.21
CA ASP A 342 5.00 3.15 11.68
C ASP A 342 3.61 3.50 12.23
N VAL A 343 2.60 2.70 11.90
CA VAL A 343 1.24 2.82 12.44
C VAL A 343 0.94 1.70 13.44
N ALA A 344 1.20 0.45 13.06
CA ALA A 344 0.81 -0.72 13.86
C ALA A 344 1.65 -0.93 15.11
N TYR A 345 2.96 -0.70 15.03
CA TYR A 345 3.89 -0.94 16.12
C TYR A 345 5.21 -0.21 15.86
N PRO A 346 5.29 1.11 16.12
CA PRO A 346 6.50 1.89 15.81
C PRO A 346 7.74 1.33 16.52
N GLY A 347 8.83 1.19 15.77
CA GLY A 347 10.09 0.63 16.28
C GLY A 347 10.16 -0.89 16.32
N LEU A 348 9.17 -1.61 15.78
CA LEU A 348 9.28 -3.07 15.59
C LEU A 348 10.37 -3.40 14.58
N ASP A 349 11.32 -4.25 14.97
CA ASP A 349 12.33 -4.80 14.07
C ASP A 349 11.83 -6.12 13.47
N LEU A 350 11.43 -6.08 12.20
CA LEU A 350 10.92 -7.25 11.49
C LEU A 350 11.98 -8.35 11.36
N ASN A 351 13.26 -8.02 11.18
CA ASN A 351 14.33 -9.01 11.01
C ASN A 351 14.43 -9.87 12.26
N LYS A 352 14.54 -9.20 13.42
CA LYS A 352 14.64 -9.85 14.71
C LYS A 352 13.40 -10.72 15.01
N GLU A 353 12.20 -10.22 14.72
CA GLU A 353 10.98 -11.00 14.96
C GLU A 353 10.91 -12.26 14.09
N ILE A 354 11.30 -12.17 12.82
CA ILE A 354 11.34 -13.34 11.92
C ILE A 354 12.44 -14.32 12.35
N GLU A 355 13.61 -13.84 12.75
CA GLU A 355 14.71 -14.67 13.26
C GLU A 355 14.31 -15.43 14.53
N GLU A 356 13.80 -14.73 15.54
CA GLU A 356 13.32 -15.34 16.78
C GLU A 356 12.26 -16.41 16.52
N LEU A 357 11.39 -16.21 15.51
CA LEU A 357 10.38 -17.19 15.14
C LEU A 357 10.97 -18.43 14.46
N ILE A 358 11.96 -18.25 13.58
CA ILE A 358 12.65 -19.35 12.91
C ILE A 358 13.44 -20.19 13.93
N GLU A 359 14.06 -19.55 14.92
CA GLU A 359 14.86 -20.24 15.95
C GLU A 359 14.02 -20.99 16.97
N ASN A 360 12.92 -20.39 17.43
CA ASN A 360 12.15 -20.91 18.56
C ASN A 360 11.02 -21.88 18.17
N ASN A 361 10.83 -22.15 16.88
CA ASN A 361 9.74 -23.01 16.42
C ASN A 361 10.25 -24.12 15.49
N PRO A 362 9.67 -25.33 15.56
CA PRO A 362 10.01 -26.45 14.67
C PRO A 362 9.39 -26.21 13.28
N ILE A 363 9.81 -25.14 12.61
CA ILE A 363 9.41 -24.83 11.25
C ILE A 363 10.25 -25.71 10.34
N GLN A 364 9.59 -26.39 9.40
CA GLN A 364 10.33 -27.19 8.41
C GLN A 364 11.21 -26.27 7.58
N GLU A 365 12.52 -26.54 7.61
CA GLU A 365 13.47 -25.87 6.74
C GLU A 365 13.08 -26.14 5.28
N ASN A 366 12.87 -25.07 4.52
CA ASN A 366 12.62 -25.11 3.10
C ASN A 366 13.38 -23.96 2.42
N ALA A 367 13.35 -23.93 1.09
CA ALA A 367 14.05 -22.91 0.31
C ALA A 367 13.67 -21.47 0.70
N GLY A 368 12.43 -21.23 1.14
CA GLY A 368 11.97 -19.94 1.63
C GLY A 368 12.58 -19.55 2.97
N VAL A 369 12.62 -20.46 3.94
CA VAL A 369 13.26 -20.25 5.25
C VAL A 369 14.78 -20.07 5.09
N ALA A 370 15.41 -20.87 4.25
CA ALA A 370 16.84 -20.73 3.92
C ALA A 370 17.13 -19.37 3.28
N THR A 371 16.28 -18.93 2.34
CA THR A 371 16.38 -17.60 1.71
C THR A 371 16.21 -16.50 2.76
N LEU A 372 15.26 -16.62 3.69
CA LEU A 372 15.09 -15.65 4.78
C LEU A 372 16.33 -15.55 5.65
N ARG A 373 16.92 -16.67 6.09
CA ARG A 373 18.17 -16.67 6.86
C ARG A 373 19.32 -16.02 6.11
N GLN A 374 19.46 -16.31 4.82
CA GLN A 374 20.48 -15.67 3.98
C GLN A 374 20.26 -14.16 3.89
N LEU A 375 19.01 -13.71 3.70
CA LEU A 375 18.69 -12.29 3.61
C LEU A 375 18.90 -11.57 4.95
N ILE A 376 18.58 -12.21 6.08
CA ILE A 376 18.86 -11.68 7.42
C ILE A 376 20.37 -11.56 7.63
N GLY A 377 21.14 -12.61 7.35
CA GLY A 377 22.60 -12.60 7.48
C GLY A 377 23.31 -11.60 6.56
N ASN A 378 22.73 -11.30 5.39
CA ASN A 378 23.22 -10.28 4.47
C ASN A 378 22.74 -8.87 4.80
N SER A 379 21.70 -8.74 5.63
CA SER A 379 21.13 -7.45 6.02
C SER A 379 21.90 -6.78 7.15
N GLY A 380 23.24 -6.94 7.18
CA GLY A 380 24.12 -6.23 8.10
C GLY A 380 23.90 -4.72 7.99
N PHE A 381 22.98 -4.23 8.82
CA PHE A 381 22.61 -2.85 9.05
C PHE A 381 22.97 -2.52 10.50
#